data_AF-A0A0D3KA89-F1
#
_entry.id   AF-A0A0D3KA89-F1
#
_cell.length_a   1.000
_cell.length_b   1.000
_cell.length_c   1.000
_cell.angle_alpha   90.00
_cell.angle_beta   90.00
_cell.angle_gamma   90.00
#
_symmetry.space_group_name_H-M   'P 1'
#
loop_
_entity.id
_entity.type
_entity.pdbx_description
1 polymer ?
#
loop_
_entity_poly.entity_id
_entity_poly.type
_entity_poly.pdbx_seq_one_letter_code
_entity_poly.pdbx_strand_id
1 'polypeptide(L)'
;MMTCVVALACAALLVALILAAHRLIDAIACAVSRRRLRAKVAAWTPPAVSWIARQQSVVVIVNPNAGAGWGDCVYEDVVRPMLRRAGVEHEVVRTTCAGMAEREAAELASRKVPVDCVLSVSGDGQLHECLNGLRGGGTGGRTALAVVPAGTGNGMSDTCFGRGSDAFEALCSILCASGPTPVDVMRLTYPDEPARTPRHDLHFFCWAAFADHDY
;
A
#
# COMPACT_ATOMS: atom_id res chain seq x y z
N MET A 1 3.53 -52.51 -11.95
CA MET A 1 3.98 -51.20 -12.47
C MET A 1 2.83 -50.34 -12.98
N MET A 2 1.94 -50.85 -13.85
CA MET A 2 0.84 -50.05 -14.47
C MET A 2 -0.15 -49.42 -13.47
N THR A 3 -0.48 -50.12 -12.38
CA THR A 3 -1.40 -49.65 -11.33
C THR A 3 -0.85 -48.47 -10.51
N CYS A 4 0.47 -48.41 -10.31
CA CYS A 4 1.12 -47.35 -9.56
C CYS A 4 1.12 -46.03 -10.38
N VAL A 5 1.35 -46.12 -11.69
CA VAL A 5 1.35 -44.97 -12.61
C VAL A 5 -0.04 -44.33 -12.72
N VAL A 6 -1.10 -45.15 -12.79
CA VAL A 6 -2.49 -44.65 -12.84
C VAL A 6 -2.88 -43.95 -11.53
N ALA A 7 -2.48 -44.50 -10.38
CA ALA A 7 -2.76 -43.89 -9.08
C ALA A 7 -2.05 -42.54 -8.91
N LEU A 8 -0.78 -42.44 -9.32
CA LEU A 8 0.00 -41.19 -9.34
C LEU A 8 -0.63 -40.13 -10.25
N ALA A 9 -1.09 -40.54 -11.45
CA ALA A 9 -1.76 -39.64 -12.39
C ALA A 9 -3.09 -39.12 -11.84
N CYS A 10 -3.91 -39.97 -11.21
CA CYS A 10 -5.15 -39.56 -10.56
C CYS A 10 -4.90 -38.60 -9.39
N ALA A 11 -3.88 -38.86 -8.56
CA ALA A 11 -3.51 -37.96 -7.46
C ALA A 11 -3.05 -36.59 -7.97
N ALA A 12 -2.22 -36.55 -9.02
CA ALA A 12 -1.78 -35.31 -9.65
C ALA A 12 -2.96 -34.52 -10.25
N LEU A 13 -3.89 -35.20 -10.92
CA LEU A 13 -5.10 -34.59 -11.47
C LEU A 13 -5.98 -34.00 -10.36
N LEU A 14 -6.17 -34.72 -9.25
CA LEU A 14 -6.94 -34.26 -8.10
C LEU A 14 -6.31 -33.01 -7.48
N VAL A 15 -4.99 -33.00 -7.26
CA VAL A 15 -4.26 -31.82 -6.76
C VAL A 15 -4.42 -30.63 -7.72
N ALA A 16 -4.28 -30.86 -9.03
CA ALA A 16 -4.47 -29.81 -10.03
C ALA A 16 -5.89 -29.23 -10.02
N LEU A 17 -6.92 -30.08 -9.88
CA LEU A 17 -8.32 -29.65 -9.77
C LEU A 17 -8.56 -28.82 -8.50
N ILE A 18 -7.98 -29.23 -7.36
CA ILE A 18 -8.07 -28.48 -6.10
C ILE A 18 -7.43 -27.10 -6.23
N LEU A 19 -6.22 -27.02 -6.80
CA LEU A 19 -5.53 -25.74 -7.03
C LEU A 19 -6.30 -24.84 -8.01
N ALA A 20 -6.87 -25.42 -9.08
CA ALA A 20 -7.69 -24.68 -10.04
C ALA A 20 -8.97 -24.14 -9.38
N ALA A 21 -9.63 -24.94 -8.54
CA ALA A 21 -10.81 -24.51 -7.80
C ALA A 21 -10.50 -23.36 -6.82
N HIS A 22 -9.38 -23.43 -6.08
CA HIS A 22 -8.95 -22.34 -5.20
C HIS A 22 -8.70 -21.05 -5.98
N ARG A 23 -7.95 -21.13 -7.08
CA ARG A 23 -7.71 -19.96 -7.95
C ARG A 23 -9.00 -19.35 -8.52
N LEU A 24 -9.99 -20.19 -8.85
CA LEU A 24 -11.29 -19.71 -9.32
C LEU A 24 -12.05 -18.99 -8.20
N ILE A 25 -12.06 -19.53 -6.97
CA ILE A 25 -12.68 -18.89 -5.81
C ILE A 25 -12.02 -17.53 -5.55
N ASP A 26 -10.69 -17.47 -5.53
CA ASP A 26 -9.95 -16.23 -5.34
C ASP A 26 -10.26 -15.20 -6.44
N ALA A 27 -10.32 -15.64 -7.70
CA ALA A 27 -10.66 -14.79 -8.83
C ALA A 27 -12.10 -14.25 -8.73
N ILE A 28 -13.06 -15.07 -8.30
CA ILE A 28 -14.46 -14.64 -8.08
C ILE A 28 -14.53 -13.65 -6.91
N ALA A 29 -13.88 -13.94 -5.79
CA ALA A 29 -13.85 -13.05 -4.63
C ALA A 29 -13.22 -11.70 -4.99
N CYS A 30 -12.12 -11.71 -5.73
CA CYS A 30 -11.47 -10.55 -6.31
C CYS A 30 -12.44 -9.75 -7.21
N ALA A 31 -13.12 -10.39 -8.15
CA ALA A 31 -14.06 -9.74 -9.06
C ALA A 31 -15.26 -9.11 -8.33
N VAL A 32 -15.82 -9.80 -7.31
CA VAL A 32 -16.90 -9.27 -6.47
C VAL A 32 -16.42 -8.04 -5.69
N SER A 33 -15.23 -8.09 -5.11
CA SER A 33 -14.61 -6.96 -4.42
C SER A 33 -14.40 -5.76 -5.36
N ARG A 34 -13.88 -5.97 -6.59
CA ARG A 34 -13.75 -4.90 -7.60
C ARG A 34 -15.09 -4.24 -7.88
N ARG A 35 -16.12 -5.05 -8.11
CA ARG A 35 -17.47 -4.55 -8.42
C ARG A 35 -18.02 -3.71 -7.28
N ARG A 36 -17.84 -4.14 -6.03
CA ARG A 36 -18.27 -3.39 -4.83
C ARG A 36 -17.54 -2.05 -4.72
N LEU A 37 -16.21 -2.04 -4.86
CA LEU A 37 -15.41 -0.80 -4.83
C LEU A 37 -15.82 0.17 -5.94
N ARG A 38 -15.95 -0.32 -7.17
CA ARG A 38 -16.41 0.50 -8.31
C ARG A 38 -17.79 1.09 -8.07
N ALA A 39 -18.71 0.34 -7.46
CA ALA A 39 -20.03 0.85 -7.11
C ALA A 39 -19.96 1.97 -6.05
N LYS A 40 -19.13 1.80 -4.99
CA LYS A 40 -18.86 2.84 -4.01
C LYS A 40 -18.28 4.10 -4.66
N VAL A 41 -17.27 3.95 -5.51
CA VAL A 41 -16.63 5.04 -6.26
C VAL A 41 -17.61 5.72 -7.21
N ALA A 42 -18.49 4.97 -7.88
CA ALA A 42 -19.49 5.54 -8.77
C ALA A 42 -20.53 6.40 -8.04
N ALA A 43 -20.94 5.98 -6.83
CA ALA A 43 -21.88 6.71 -5.98
C ALA A 43 -21.25 7.89 -5.22
N TRP A 44 -19.92 7.95 -5.15
CA TRP A 44 -19.20 8.95 -4.35
C TRP A 44 -19.08 10.31 -5.05
N THR A 45 -19.31 11.36 -4.28
CA THR A 45 -19.11 12.76 -4.67
C THR A 45 -17.94 13.37 -3.89
N PRO A 46 -17.09 14.17 -4.55
CA PRO A 46 -15.95 14.80 -3.88
C PRO A 46 -16.42 15.78 -2.80
N PRO A 47 -15.67 15.92 -1.70
CA PRO A 47 -15.98 16.92 -0.68
C PRO A 47 -15.75 18.33 -1.24
N ALA A 48 -16.52 19.30 -0.74
CA ALA A 48 -16.36 20.71 -1.13
C ALA A 48 -15.00 21.29 -0.74
N VAL A 49 -14.41 20.75 0.34
CA VAL A 49 -13.09 21.14 0.85
C VAL A 49 -12.26 19.88 1.01
N SER A 50 -11.06 19.90 0.44
CA SER A 50 -10.08 18.82 0.57
C SER A 50 -8.69 19.44 0.71
N TRP A 51 -7.91 19.02 1.70
CA TRP A 51 -6.54 19.51 1.84
C TRP A 51 -5.66 19.05 0.68
N ILE A 52 -5.76 17.77 0.29
CA ILE A 52 -4.92 17.19 -0.76
C ILE A 52 -5.19 17.84 -2.12
N ALA A 53 -6.44 18.24 -2.40
CA ALA A 53 -6.80 18.94 -3.64
C ALA A 53 -6.26 20.38 -3.74
N ARG A 54 -5.74 20.95 -2.65
CA ARG A 54 -5.09 22.27 -2.66
C ARG A 54 -3.57 22.18 -2.80
N GLN A 55 -3.02 20.96 -2.82
CA GLN A 55 -1.58 20.76 -2.94
C GLN A 55 -1.13 20.88 -4.39
N GLN A 56 0.12 21.29 -4.60
CA GLN A 56 0.70 21.48 -5.93
C GLN A 56 1.45 20.24 -6.41
N SER A 57 1.88 19.38 -5.49
CA SER A 57 2.70 18.20 -5.80
C SER A 57 2.24 16.98 -5.00
N VAL A 58 1.49 16.10 -5.67
CA VAL A 58 1.04 14.81 -5.13
C VAL A 58 1.66 13.69 -5.97
N VAL A 59 2.30 12.73 -5.29
CA VAL A 59 2.87 11.54 -5.94
C VAL A 59 2.21 10.28 -5.38
N VAL A 60 1.72 9.42 -6.26
CA VAL A 60 1.13 8.13 -5.90
C VAL A 60 2.13 7.02 -6.21
N ILE A 61 2.59 6.31 -5.19
CA ILE A 61 3.48 5.15 -5.34
C ILE A 61 2.65 3.88 -5.21
N VAL A 62 2.58 3.09 -6.27
CA VAL A 62 1.77 1.87 -6.36
C VAL A 62 2.69 0.66 -6.39
N ASN A 63 2.43 -0.34 -5.55
CA ASN A 63 2.96 -1.69 -5.75
C ASN A 63 1.91 -2.53 -6.49
N PRO A 64 2.08 -2.81 -7.79
CA PRO A 64 1.11 -3.60 -8.55
C PRO A 64 0.85 -4.99 -7.96
N ASN A 65 1.86 -5.56 -7.30
CA ASN A 65 1.84 -6.91 -6.75
C ASN A 65 1.32 -6.99 -5.31
N ALA A 66 0.97 -5.85 -4.68
CA ALA A 66 0.41 -5.84 -3.33
C ALA A 66 -0.89 -6.67 -3.25
N GLY A 67 -1.09 -7.39 -2.14
CA GLY A 67 -2.35 -8.11 -1.88
C GLY A 67 -2.72 -9.14 -2.95
N ALA A 68 -1.76 -9.93 -3.40
CA ALA A 68 -1.91 -10.90 -4.50
C ALA A 68 -2.26 -10.26 -5.87
N GLY A 69 -1.61 -9.15 -6.21
CA GLY A 69 -1.79 -8.46 -7.51
C GLY A 69 -2.94 -7.44 -7.53
N TRP A 70 -3.36 -6.98 -6.35
CA TRP A 70 -4.48 -6.08 -6.18
C TRP A 70 -4.12 -4.59 -6.26
N GLY A 71 -2.86 -4.23 -6.03
CA GLY A 71 -2.44 -2.83 -5.95
C GLY A 71 -2.78 -2.00 -7.20
N ASP A 72 -2.58 -2.54 -8.40
CA ASP A 72 -2.93 -1.83 -9.64
C ASP A 72 -4.44 -1.74 -9.83
N CYS A 73 -5.20 -2.76 -9.40
CA CYS A 73 -6.66 -2.71 -9.40
C CYS A 73 -7.19 -1.62 -8.46
N VAL A 74 -6.64 -1.50 -7.25
CA VAL A 74 -6.98 -0.42 -6.31
C VAL A 74 -6.66 0.94 -6.90
N TYR A 75 -5.50 1.09 -7.53
CA TYR A 75 -5.14 2.35 -8.16
C TYR A 75 -6.11 2.71 -9.30
N GLU A 76 -6.36 1.80 -10.24
CA GLU A 76 -7.18 2.09 -11.42
C GLU A 76 -8.68 2.20 -11.11
N ASP A 77 -9.21 1.40 -10.18
CA ASP A 77 -10.64 1.38 -9.87
C ASP A 77 -11.06 2.37 -8.77
N VAL A 78 -10.14 2.77 -7.89
CA VAL A 78 -10.43 3.61 -6.71
C VAL A 78 -9.61 4.89 -6.73
N VAL A 79 -8.27 4.79 -6.66
CA VAL A 79 -7.41 5.96 -6.42
C VAL A 79 -7.48 6.95 -7.57
N ARG A 80 -7.13 6.51 -8.78
CA ARG A 80 -7.15 7.36 -9.98
C ARG A 80 -8.50 8.04 -10.21
N PRO A 81 -9.66 7.34 -10.23
CA PRO A 81 -10.94 7.99 -10.50
C PRO A 81 -11.38 8.94 -9.40
N MET A 82 -11.12 8.64 -8.12
CA MET A 82 -11.48 9.52 -7.01
C MET A 82 -10.61 10.78 -6.97
N LEU A 83 -9.28 10.65 -7.12
CA LEU A 83 -8.37 11.79 -7.21
C LEU A 83 -8.74 12.70 -8.38
N ARG A 84 -8.98 12.13 -9.56
CA ARG A 84 -9.42 12.89 -10.74
C ARG A 84 -10.73 13.65 -10.49
N ARG A 85 -11.73 13.00 -9.88
CA ARG A 85 -13.03 13.65 -9.59
C ARG A 85 -12.91 14.73 -8.51
N ALA A 86 -11.95 14.59 -7.58
CA ALA A 86 -11.63 15.62 -6.60
C ALA A 86 -10.75 16.76 -7.14
N GLY A 87 -10.34 16.71 -8.41
CA GLY A 87 -9.43 17.72 -9.00
C GLY A 87 -7.99 17.62 -8.50
N VAL A 88 -7.56 16.44 -8.03
CA VAL A 88 -6.19 16.19 -7.55
C VAL A 88 -5.35 15.66 -8.71
N GLU A 89 -4.56 16.54 -9.32
CA GLU A 89 -3.50 16.16 -10.25
C GLU A 89 -2.36 15.47 -9.49
N HIS A 90 -1.82 14.39 -10.05
CA HIS A 90 -0.78 13.60 -9.39
C HIS A 90 0.14 12.87 -10.38
N GLU A 91 1.40 12.69 -9.96
CA GLU A 91 2.34 11.75 -10.58
C GLU A 91 2.04 10.33 -10.10
N VAL A 92 2.24 9.32 -10.96
CA VAL A 92 2.11 7.90 -10.57
C VAL A 92 3.41 7.17 -10.84
N VAL A 93 3.92 6.50 -9.80
CA VAL A 93 5.10 5.64 -9.85
C VAL A 93 4.67 4.22 -9.53
N ARG A 94 5.00 3.27 -10.41
CA ARG A 94 4.75 1.84 -10.18
C ARG A 94 6.05 1.17 -9.79
N THR A 95 6.08 0.53 -8.63
CA THR A 95 7.25 -0.19 -8.17
C THR A 95 7.36 -1.56 -8.86
N THR A 96 8.60 -1.99 -9.11
CA THR A 96 8.88 -3.28 -9.75
C THR A 96 9.66 -4.25 -8.87
N CYS A 97 10.24 -3.76 -7.78
CA CYS A 97 11.00 -4.56 -6.83
C CYS A 97 11.01 -3.93 -5.43
N ALA A 98 11.37 -4.73 -4.43
CA ALA A 98 11.61 -4.23 -3.07
C ALA A 98 12.69 -3.13 -3.04
N GLY A 99 12.54 -2.18 -2.12
CA GLY A 99 13.42 -1.03 -1.96
C GLY A 99 13.31 0.02 -3.07
N MET A 100 12.45 -0.18 -4.08
CA MET A 100 12.20 0.85 -5.08
C MET A 100 11.41 2.01 -4.48
N ALA A 101 10.39 1.77 -3.65
CA ALA A 101 9.61 2.87 -3.07
C ALA A 101 10.47 3.75 -2.15
N GLU A 102 11.44 3.16 -1.45
CA GLU A 102 12.39 3.90 -0.62
C GLU A 102 13.29 4.82 -1.47
N ARG A 103 13.81 4.31 -2.59
CA ARG A 103 14.64 5.10 -3.51
C ARG A 103 13.85 6.24 -4.14
N GLU A 104 12.66 5.95 -4.62
CA GLU A 104 11.75 6.96 -5.20
C GLU A 104 11.43 8.04 -4.16
N ALA A 105 11.02 7.65 -2.96
CA ALA A 105 10.73 8.58 -1.87
C ALA A 105 11.95 9.45 -1.47
N ALA A 106 13.16 8.88 -1.47
CA ALA A 106 14.39 9.63 -1.23
C ALA A 106 14.69 10.62 -2.36
N GLU A 107 14.43 10.26 -3.62
CA GLU A 107 14.58 11.16 -4.76
C GLU A 107 13.57 12.32 -4.67
N LEU A 108 12.29 12.02 -4.38
CA LEU A 108 11.24 13.01 -4.14
C LEU A 108 11.63 13.99 -3.02
N ALA A 109 12.22 13.47 -1.95
CA ALA A 109 12.69 14.25 -0.81
C ALA A 109 13.83 15.22 -1.16
N SER A 110 14.67 14.85 -2.12
CA SER A 110 15.81 15.65 -2.58
C SER A 110 15.46 16.71 -3.63
N ARG A 111 14.22 16.71 -4.14
CA ARG A 111 13.76 17.68 -5.16
C ARG A 111 13.82 19.12 -4.60
N LYS A 112 14.22 20.07 -5.45
CA LYS A 112 14.26 21.51 -5.09
C LYS A 112 12.90 22.05 -4.66
N VAL A 113 11.85 21.57 -5.32
CA VAL A 113 10.46 21.83 -4.94
C VAL A 113 9.99 20.63 -4.12
N PRO A 114 9.66 20.82 -2.83
CA PRO A 114 9.18 19.73 -1.99
C PRO A 114 7.90 19.10 -2.55
N VAL A 115 7.76 17.79 -2.39
CA VAL A 115 6.49 17.10 -2.60
C VAL A 115 5.60 17.34 -1.38
N ASP A 116 4.35 17.71 -1.61
CA ASP A 116 3.39 18.01 -0.54
C ASP A 116 2.84 16.72 0.07
N CYS A 117 2.56 15.71 -0.78
CA CYS A 117 1.99 14.44 -0.36
C CYS A 117 2.52 13.26 -1.19
N VAL A 118 2.96 12.20 -0.50
CA VAL A 118 3.18 10.88 -1.07
C VAL A 118 2.06 9.95 -0.61
N LEU A 119 1.33 9.36 -1.55
CA LEU A 119 0.26 8.40 -1.31
C LEU A 119 0.72 7.00 -1.70
N SER A 120 0.86 6.12 -0.73
CA SER A 120 1.27 4.72 -0.90
C SER A 120 0.05 3.83 -1.14
N VAL A 121 0.00 3.13 -2.27
CA VAL A 121 -1.02 2.11 -2.59
C VAL A 121 -0.39 0.72 -2.50
N SER A 122 -0.45 0.13 -1.30
CA SER A 122 0.19 -1.16 -0.96
C SER A 122 -0.23 -1.59 0.46
N GLY A 123 0.59 -2.39 1.15
CA GLY A 123 0.53 -2.61 2.60
C GLY A 123 1.63 -1.86 3.37
N ASP A 124 1.82 -2.24 4.63
CA ASP A 124 2.72 -1.56 5.58
C ASP A 124 4.19 -1.54 5.12
N GLY A 125 4.66 -2.57 4.41
CA GLY A 125 6.06 -2.65 3.94
C GLY A 125 6.44 -1.51 2.98
N GLN A 126 5.59 -1.19 2.00
CA GLN A 126 5.86 -0.06 1.10
C GLN A 126 5.75 1.28 1.83
N LEU A 127 4.82 1.40 2.79
CA LEU A 127 4.70 2.59 3.62
C LEU A 127 5.99 2.83 4.42
N HIS A 128 6.57 1.76 4.97
CA HIS A 128 7.86 1.78 5.67
C HIS A 128 9.01 2.18 4.74
N GLU A 129 9.06 1.64 3.51
CA GLU A 129 10.03 2.08 2.49
C GLU A 129 9.90 3.58 2.19
N CYS A 130 8.67 4.08 1.95
CA CYS A 130 8.42 5.49 1.67
C CYS A 130 8.87 6.38 2.83
N LEU A 131 8.54 6.00 4.07
CA LEU A 131 8.94 6.73 5.28
C LEU A 131 10.46 6.87 5.38
N ASN A 132 11.19 5.76 5.21
CA ASN A 132 12.64 5.76 5.33
C ASN A 132 13.29 6.58 4.21
N GLY A 133 12.75 6.53 2.99
CA GLY A 133 13.20 7.38 1.89
C GLY A 133 12.99 8.86 2.17
N LEU A 134 11.78 9.25 2.60
CA LEU A 134 11.44 10.65 2.93
C LEU A 134 12.30 11.19 4.09
N ARG A 135 12.57 10.38 5.12
CA ARG A 135 13.41 10.78 6.26
C ARG A 135 14.89 10.83 5.88
N GLY A 136 15.38 9.85 5.11
CA GLY A 136 16.77 9.78 4.64
C GLY A 136 17.14 10.91 3.67
N GLY A 137 16.20 11.33 2.82
CA GLY A 137 16.40 12.43 1.86
C GLY A 137 16.29 13.83 2.46
N GLY A 138 16.09 13.97 3.78
CA GLY A 138 16.18 15.26 4.46
C GLY A 138 14.92 16.13 4.43
N THR A 139 13.74 15.58 4.11
CA THR A 139 12.48 16.36 4.13
C THR A 139 12.12 16.96 5.48
N GLY A 140 12.69 16.45 6.58
CA GLY A 140 12.39 16.93 7.93
C GLY A 140 10.91 16.80 8.34
N GLY A 141 10.12 15.95 7.66
CA GLY A 141 8.69 15.79 7.92
C GLY A 141 7.79 16.81 7.21
N ARG A 142 8.29 17.49 6.17
CA ARG A 142 7.50 18.46 5.37
C ARG A 142 6.54 17.81 4.38
N THR A 143 6.79 16.57 3.99
CA THR A 143 5.94 15.80 3.06
C THR A 143 4.96 14.94 3.84
N ALA A 144 3.66 15.10 3.55
CA ALA A 144 2.64 14.21 4.09
C ALA A 144 2.78 12.81 3.49
N LEU A 145 2.59 11.78 4.31
CA LEU A 145 2.59 10.39 3.86
C LEU A 145 1.22 9.79 4.14
N ALA A 146 0.53 9.35 3.09
CA ALA A 146 -0.78 8.72 3.17
C ALA A 146 -0.71 7.27 2.72
N VAL A 147 -1.59 6.42 3.27
CA VAL A 147 -1.69 5.00 2.92
C VAL A 147 -3.08 4.69 2.39
N VAL A 148 -3.16 3.99 1.25
CA VAL A 148 -4.39 3.36 0.76
C VAL A 148 -4.14 1.85 0.77
N PRO A 149 -4.92 1.08 1.55
CA PRO A 149 -4.67 -0.33 1.76
C PRO A 149 -4.93 -1.12 0.47
N ALA A 150 -3.90 -1.82 0.03
CA ALA A 150 -3.95 -2.82 -1.03
C ALA A 150 -3.15 -4.08 -0.69
N GLY A 151 -2.54 -4.14 0.50
CA GLY A 151 -1.79 -5.29 1.00
C GLY A 151 -2.65 -6.31 1.75
N THR A 152 -2.03 -7.40 2.18
CA THR A 152 -2.62 -8.40 3.08
C THR A 152 -2.60 -7.93 4.54
N GLY A 153 -1.50 -7.29 4.96
CA GLY A 153 -1.37 -6.56 6.22
C GLY A 153 -1.52 -5.05 6.00
N ASN A 154 -2.47 -4.43 6.70
CA ASN A 154 -2.83 -3.02 6.57
C ASN A 154 -2.91 -2.34 7.95
N GLY A 155 -2.01 -2.69 8.87
CA GLY A 155 -2.06 -2.25 10.27
C GLY A 155 -2.03 -0.73 10.43
N MET A 156 -1.25 -0.02 9.59
CA MET A 156 -1.25 1.44 9.61
C MET A 156 -2.54 2.03 9.05
N SER A 157 -3.09 1.45 7.97
CA SER A 157 -4.39 1.88 7.44
C SER A 157 -5.51 1.65 8.45
N ASP A 158 -5.53 0.51 9.13
CA ASP A 158 -6.49 0.19 10.18
C ASP A 158 -6.40 1.18 11.36
N THR A 159 -5.18 1.55 11.73
CA THR A 159 -4.92 2.55 12.78
C THR A 159 -5.42 3.94 12.38
N CYS A 160 -5.19 4.35 11.13
CA CYS A 160 -5.55 5.68 10.64
C CYS A 160 -7.04 5.84 10.33
N PHE A 161 -7.70 4.80 9.81
CA PHE A 161 -9.04 4.92 9.22
C PHE A 161 -10.09 4.02 9.89
N GLY A 162 -9.67 3.16 10.82
CA GLY A 162 -10.51 2.18 11.48
C GLY A 162 -10.31 0.78 10.90
N ARG A 163 -10.33 -0.22 11.79
CA ARG A 163 -10.04 -1.62 11.44
C ARG A 163 -10.98 -2.15 10.36
N GLY A 164 -10.40 -2.71 9.30
CA GLY A 164 -11.14 -3.31 8.19
C GLY A 164 -11.62 -2.30 7.15
N SER A 165 -11.16 -1.05 7.22
CA SER A 165 -11.44 -0.05 6.19
C SER A 165 -10.89 -0.49 4.84
N ASP A 166 -11.74 -0.49 3.82
CA ASP A 166 -11.28 -0.78 2.46
C ASP A 166 -10.59 0.43 1.80
N ALA A 167 -10.01 0.21 0.62
CA ALA A 167 -9.30 1.25 -0.12
C ALA A 167 -10.16 2.49 -0.40
N PHE A 168 -11.48 2.30 -0.57
CA PHE A 168 -12.41 3.41 -0.80
C PHE A 168 -12.62 4.22 0.48
N GLU A 169 -12.82 3.56 1.62
CA GLU A 169 -13.02 4.21 2.92
C GLU A 169 -11.77 4.98 3.37
N ALA A 170 -10.58 4.38 3.20
CA ALA A 170 -9.31 5.03 3.46
C ALA A 170 -9.11 6.28 2.59
N LEU A 171 -9.31 6.17 1.28
CA LEU A 171 -9.15 7.31 0.38
C LEU A 171 -10.22 8.39 0.59
N CYS A 172 -11.46 8.01 0.90
CA CYS A 172 -12.50 8.96 1.32
C CYS A 172 -12.02 9.78 2.53
N SER A 173 -11.46 9.11 3.53
CA SER A 173 -10.96 9.74 4.74
C SER A 173 -9.82 10.73 4.44
N ILE A 174 -8.88 10.33 3.57
CA ILE A 174 -7.78 11.20 3.10
C ILE A 174 -8.33 12.43 2.36
N LEU A 175 -9.31 12.24 1.46
CA LEU A 175 -9.87 13.33 0.67
C LEU A 175 -10.72 14.29 1.49
N CYS A 176 -11.40 13.80 2.52
CA CYS A 176 -12.20 14.62 3.44
C CYS A 176 -11.36 15.31 4.53
N ALA A 177 -10.08 14.95 4.68
CA ALA A 177 -9.22 15.53 5.69
C ALA A 177 -8.94 17.03 5.44
N SER A 178 -8.90 17.80 6.53
CA SER A 178 -8.54 19.22 6.52
C SER A 178 -7.03 19.47 6.49
N GLY A 179 -6.23 18.44 6.75
CA GLY A 179 -4.77 18.44 6.72
C GLY A 179 -4.18 17.12 7.23
N PRO A 180 -2.85 16.92 7.10
CA PRO A 180 -2.17 15.78 7.69
C PRO A 180 -2.17 15.89 9.22
N THR A 181 -2.29 14.74 9.89
CA THR A 181 -2.13 14.62 11.33
C THR A 181 -0.70 14.21 11.66
N PRO A 182 0.00 14.86 12.61
CA PRO A 182 1.29 14.41 13.08
C PRO A 182 1.22 12.98 13.66
N VAL A 183 2.20 12.15 13.31
CA VAL A 183 2.34 10.78 13.83
C VAL A 183 3.76 10.61 14.36
N ASP A 184 3.88 10.02 15.53
CA ASP A 184 5.17 9.71 16.13
C ASP A 184 5.88 8.59 15.36
N VAL A 185 7.20 8.70 15.26
CA VAL A 185 8.02 7.75 14.51
C VAL A 185 9.11 7.21 15.43
N MET A 186 9.20 5.90 15.53
CA MET A 186 10.25 5.23 16.28
C MET A 186 11.54 5.22 15.45
N ARG A 187 12.66 5.63 16.03
CA ARG A 187 13.98 5.56 15.40
C ARG A 187 14.74 4.35 15.94
N LEU A 188 15.12 3.46 15.04
CA LEU A 188 15.87 2.24 15.32
C LEU A 188 17.35 2.47 14.99
N THR A 189 18.21 2.28 15.99
CA THR A 189 19.67 2.35 15.87
C THR A 189 20.30 0.99 16.15
N TYR A 190 21.50 0.77 15.61
CA TYR A 190 22.21 -0.50 15.70
C TYR A 190 23.52 -0.29 16.48
N PRO A 191 23.56 -0.55 17.80
CA PRO A 191 24.73 -0.26 18.63
C PRO A 191 26.00 -0.97 18.15
N ASP A 192 25.86 -2.20 17.67
CA ASP A 192 26.97 -3.03 17.19
C ASP A 192 27.35 -2.74 15.73
N GLU A 193 26.52 -1.98 15.01
CA GLU A 193 26.74 -1.57 13.62
C GLU A 193 26.60 -0.05 13.47
N PRO A 194 27.49 0.76 14.06
CA PRO A 194 27.33 2.22 14.10
C PRO A 194 27.36 2.88 12.71
N ALA A 195 27.92 2.21 11.70
CA ALA A 195 27.91 2.66 10.31
C ALA A 195 26.57 2.42 9.59
N ARG A 196 25.69 1.58 10.15
CA ARG A 196 24.40 1.24 9.55
C ARG A 196 23.43 2.42 9.69
N THR A 197 22.78 2.78 8.58
CA THR A 197 21.80 3.86 8.57
C THR A 197 20.64 3.55 9.53
N PRO A 198 20.31 4.45 10.47
CA PRO A 198 19.15 4.28 11.35
C PRO A 198 17.86 4.12 10.55
N ARG A 199 16.99 3.21 10.99
CA ARG A 199 15.67 3.00 10.37
C ARG A 199 14.60 3.69 11.18
N HIS A 200 13.46 3.94 10.55
CA HIS A 200 12.31 4.57 11.15
C HIS A 200 11.10 3.67 11.00
N ASP A 201 10.25 3.57 12.02
CA ASP A 201 9.03 2.78 12.02
C ASP A 201 7.83 3.55 12.58
N LEU A 202 6.63 3.24 12.08
CA LEU A 202 5.37 3.94 12.40
C LEU A 202 4.42 3.11 13.28
N HIS A 203 4.65 1.82 13.46
CA HIS A 203 3.66 0.92 14.05
C HIS A 203 4.22 0.19 15.27
N PHE A 204 5.09 -0.81 15.06
CA PHE A 204 5.73 -1.54 16.15
C PHE A 204 6.99 -2.25 15.66
N PHE A 205 7.89 -2.53 16.59
CA PHE A 205 9.05 -3.38 16.39
C PHE A 205 8.80 -4.73 17.07
N CYS A 206 8.96 -5.84 16.33
CA CYS A 206 8.87 -7.20 16.86
C CYS A 206 10.21 -7.94 16.74
N TRP A 207 10.45 -8.90 17.64
CA TRP A 207 11.64 -9.76 17.64
C TRP A 207 11.31 -11.16 18.20
N ALA A 208 12.23 -12.10 17.97
CA ALA A 208 12.15 -13.51 18.39
C ALA A 208 10.88 -14.19 17.88
N ALA A 209 10.23 -15.03 18.70
CA ALA A 209 9.11 -15.88 18.28
C ALA A 209 7.96 -15.13 17.60
N PHE A 210 7.75 -13.85 17.93
CA PHE A 210 6.74 -13.02 17.26
C PHE A 210 7.16 -12.65 15.83
N ALA A 211 8.43 -12.28 15.63
CA ALA A 211 8.97 -11.97 14.31
C ALA A 211 9.15 -13.23 13.45
N ASP A 212 9.48 -14.37 14.06
CA ASP A 212 9.62 -15.64 13.34
C ASP A 212 8.29 -16.13 12.72
N HIS A 213 7.16 -15.63 13.23
CA HIS A 213 5.83 -15.95 12.74
C HIS A 213 5.24 -14.87 11.81
N ASP A 214 5.96 -13.76 11.60
CA ASP A 214 5.55 -12.62 10.78
C ASP A 214 6.06 -12.85 9.34
N TYR A 215 5.35 -13.64 8.53
CA TYR A 215 5.62 -13.87 7.10
C TYR A 215 4.34 -14.04 6.27
#